data_AF-A0A6A6GWP2-F1
#
_entry.id   AF-A0A6A6GWP2-F1
#
_cell.length_a   1.000
_cell.length_b   1.000
_cell.length_c   1.000
_cell.angle_alpha   90.00
_cell.angle_beta   90.00
_cell.angle_gamma   90.00
#
_symmetry.space_group_name_H-M   'P 1'
#
loop_
_entity.id
_entity.type
_entity.pdbx_description
1 polymer ?
#
loop_
_entity_poly.entity_id
_entity_poly.type
_entity_poly.pdbx_seq_one_letter_code
_entity_poly.pdbx_strand_id
1 'polypeptide(L)'
;MTHLQAGTSFIPQSSGSSYPLILDHVLSYPGTYEIPLRTMYTLNSAPRAQPLPQSLKQATASRNSDGESPSNPQQDAAAQFTSSLLSQISHLPSQPCSLPPSFINSFVRRCFTAELEAVDFPQALTALDYLKDLEHRRRRESANAFRRLGLDPANLDEELEKVAHEYPGVTTWVRSIKDKEKKVEALYTQIYIGLRRWILINELQLPPFNKFNCVAMLNTLYPPVVTAQPTTQLTPTVLAQQRDGWFRYITAVETNGAVVLANLTNQGRRPGDENGWPALRSSLDMYLRTATVVIAECTDVPSLQQFSNGPQQSRAAKRGRKADSGVSF
;
A
#
# COMPACT_ATOMS: atom_id res chain seq x y z
N MET A 1 -5.16 -62.07 18.32
CA MET A 1 -4.30 -61.90 17.13
C MET A 1 -4.99 -60.90 16.22
N THR A 2 -4.65 -59.63 16.39
CA THR A 2 -5.25 -58.47 15.72
C THR A 2 -4.17 -57.87 14.84
N HIS A 3 -4.37 -57.89 13.52
CA HIS A 3 -3.44 -57.33 12.55
C HIS A 3 -3.82 -55.85 12.31
N LEU A 4 -2.98 -54.93 12.78
CA LEU A 4 -3.07 -53.49 12.53
C LEU A 4 -2.19 -53.15 11.31
N GLN A 5 -2.80 -52.61 10.27
CA GLN A 5 -2.12 -52.12 9.07
C GLN A 5 -1.79 -50.63 9.30
N ALA A 6 -0.49 -50.31 9.32
CA ALA A 6 0.01 -48.95 9.51
C ALA A 6 -0.15 -48.14 8.22
N GLY A 7 -0.99 -47.10 8.26
CA GLY A 7 -1.05 -46.06 7.24
C GLY A 7 0.02 -45.01 7.49
N THR A 8 1.03 -44.96 6.62
CA THR A 8 1.98 -43.86 6.53
C THR A 8 1.28 -42.61 6.01
N SER A 9 1.00 -41.66 6.90
CA SER A 9 0.57 -40.30 6.55
C SER A 9 1.78 -39.50 6.05
N PHE A 10 1.79 -39.22 4.74
CA PHE A 10 2.66 -38.19 4.16
C PHE A 10 2.23 -36.82 4.69
N ILE A 11 3.13 -36.15 5.40
CA ILE A 11 2.98 -34.72 5.75
C ILE A 11 3.33 -33.93 4.49
N PRO A 12 2.42 -33.11 3.92
CA PRO A 12 2.81 -32.20 2.85
C PRO A 12 3.69 -31.11 3.48
N GLN A 13 4.95 -31.03 3.04
CA GLN A 13 5.78 -29.85 3.25
C GLN A 13 5.00 -28.64 2.74
N SER A 14 4.75 -27.67 3.62
CA SER A 14 4.20 -26.37 3.21
C SER A 14 5.28 -25.64 2.41
N SER A 15 5.31 -25.86 1.10
CA SER A 15 6.06 -25.02 0.16
C SER A 15 5.46 -23.62 0.22
N GLY A 16 6.07 -22.75 1.03
CA GLY A 16 5.75 -21.33 1.05
C GLY A 16 5.89 -20.78 -0.36
N SER A 17 4.79 -20.36 -0.96
CA SER A 17 4.75 -19.76 -2.29
C SER A 17 5.68 -18.55 -2.29
N SER A 18 6.82 -18.64 -2.99
CA SER A 18 7.79 -17.55 -3.17
C SER A 18 7.30 -16.51 -4.18
N TYR A 19 6.18 -16.76 -4.85
CA TYR A 19 5.62 -15.91 -5.89
C TYR A 19 5.34 -14.46 -5.44
N PRO A 20 4.80 -14.18 -4.24
CA PRO A 20 4.60 -12.80 -3.79
C PRO A 20 5.91 -12.01 -3.63
N LEU A 21 6.98 -12.67 -3.17
CA LEU A 21 8.31 -12.07 -3.01
C LEU A 21 8.98 -11.83 -4.38
N ILE A 22 8.80 -12.77 -5.32
CA ILE A 22 9.30 -12.63 -6.69
C ILE A 22 8.57 -11.50 -7.42
N LEU A 23 7.25 -11.38 -7.25
CA LEU A 23 6.48 -10.27 -7.81
C LEU A 23 6.92 -8.93 -7.21
N ASP A 24 7.11 -8.87 -5.90
CA ASP A 24 7.55 -7.65 -5.22
C ASP A 24 8.93 -7.22 -5.70
N HIS A 25 9.85 -8.17 -5.91
CA HIS A 25 11.15 -7.91 -6.51
C HIS A 25 11.02 -7.37 -7.95
N VAL A 26 10.23 -8.01 -8.82
CA VAL A 26 10.02 -7.56 -10.21
C VAL A 26 9.42 -6.15 -10.26
N LEU A 27 8.47 -5.83 -9.38
CA LEU A 27 7.84 -4.51 -9.31
C LEU A 27 8.73 -3.42 -8.70
N SER A 28 9.70 -3.79 -7.87
CA SER A 28 10.61 -2.86 -7.19
C SER A 28 11.73 -2.33 -8.10
N TYR A 29 11.96 -2.97 -9.26
CA TYR A 29 12.96 -2.55 -10.25
C TYR A 29 12.33 -2.25 -11.61
N PRO A 30 11.59 -1.13 -11.75
CA PRO A 30 10.83 -0.79 -12.95
C PRO A 30 11.70 -0.47 -14.18
N GLY A 31 13.03 -0.46 -14.06
CA GLY A 31 13.96 -0.34 -15.19
C GLY A 31 14.45 -1.67 -15.77
N THR A 32 14.15 -2.79 -15.10
CA THR A 32 14.61 -4.13 -15.52
C THR A 32 13.48 -4.94 -16.17
N TYR A 33 12.22 -4.63 -15.86
CA TYR A 33 11.06 -5.37 -16.32
C TYR A 33 9.88 -4.43 -16.63
N GLU A 34 9.53 -4.28 -17.92
CA GLU A 34 8.31 -3.58 -18.32
C GLU A 34 7.11 -4.53 -18.22
N ILE A 35 6.04 -4.10 -17.55
CA ILE A 35 4.79 -4.86 -17.43
C ILE A 35 3.82 -4.36 -18.50
N PRO A 36 3.39 -5.20 -19.46
CA PRO A 36 2.50 -4.76 -20.52
C PRO A 36 1.16 -4.22 -19.99
N LEU A 37 0.65 -3.21 -20.70
CA LEU A 37 -0.65 -2.58 -20.44
C LEU A 37 -1.80 -3.59 -20.32
N ARG A 38 -1.77 -4.67 -21.10
CA ARG A 38 -2.77 -5.74 -21.05
C ARG A 38 -2.78 -6.45 -19.69
N THR A 39 -1.61 -6.70 -19.10
CA THR A 39 -1.48 -7.31 -17.78
C THR A 39 -1.93 -6.33 -16.70
N MET A 40 -1.59 -5.04 -16.81
CA MET A 40 -2.12 -3.99 -15.92
C MET A 40 -3.65 -3.87 -16.01
N TYR A 41 -4.21 -3.95 -17.21
CA TYR A 41 -5.66 -3.95 -17.43
C TYR A 41 -6.32 -5.16 -16.78
N THR A 42 -5.76 -6.37 -16.95
CA THR A 42 -6.24 -7.59 -16.28
C THR A 42 -6.16 -7.48 -14.74
N LEU A 43 -5.13 -6.82 -14.20
CA LEU A 43 -5.03 -6.52 -12.77
C LEU A 43 -6.15 -5.60 -12.28
N ASN A 44 -6.52 -4.60 -13.07
CA ASN A 44 -7.59 -3.65 -12.74
C ASN A 44 -9.00 -4.21 -12.96
N SER A 45 -9.15 -5.23 -13.80
CA SER A 45 -10.45 -5.83 -14.16
C SER A 45 -10.72 -7.17 -13.48
N ALA A 46 -9.81 -7.66 -12.63
CA ALA A 46 -10.07 -8.83 -11.79
C ALA A 46 -11.28 -8.51 -10.89
N PRO A 47 -12.36 -9.32 -10.94
CA PRO A 47 -13.61 -8.99 -10.28
C PRO A 47 -13.39 -8.91 -8.77
N ARG A 48 -13.47 -7.68 -8.25
CA ARG A 48 -13.71 -7.39 -6.83
C ARG A 48 -14.93 -8.23 -6.45
N ALA A 49 -14.74 -9.25 -5.61
CA ALA A 49 -15.75 -10.27 -5.30
C ALA A 49 -17.12 -9.64 -5.01
N GLN A 50 -17.96 -9.59 -6.04
CA GLN A 50 -19.36 -9.26 -6.01
C GLN A 50 -20.03 -10.52 -6.58
N PRO A 51 -20.92 -11.18 -5.83
CA PRO A 51 -21.66 -12.30 -6.39
C PRO A 51 -22.65 -11.71 -7.39
N LEU A 52 -22.31 -11.77 -8.69
CA LEU A 52 -23.28 -11.44 -9.74
C LEU A 52 -24.04 -12.70 -10.21
N PRO A 53 -25.33 -12.57 -10.53
CA PRO A 53 -26.20 -13.70 -10.86
C PRO A 53 -25.84 -14.31 -12.22
N GLN A 54 -26.00 -15.62 -12.32
CA GLN A 54 -25.92 -16.36 -13.58
C GLN A 54 -26.99 -15.88 -14.57
N SER A 55 -26.60 -15.06 -15.55
CA SER A 55 -27.18 -15.14 -16.90
C SER A 55 -26.39 -14.24 -17.85
N LEU A 56 -25.77 -14.87 -18.84
CA LEU A 56 -25.65 -14.46 -20.26
C LEU A 56 -24.33 -14.99 -20.81
N LYS A 57 -24.41 -16.22 -21.34
CA LYS A 57 -23.46 -16.73 -22.31
C LYS A 57 -23.67 -15.95 -23.62
N GLN A 58 -22.56 -15.78 -24.34
CA GLN A 58 -22.46 -15.74 -25.80
C GLN A 58 -22.55 -14.37 -26.51
N ALA A 59 -21.39 -13.89 -26.99
CA ALA A 59 -21.21 -13.28 -28.32
C ALA A 59 -19.71 -12.98 -28.56
N THR A 60 -19.01 -13.83 -29.32
CA THR A 60 -18.51 -13.61 -30.70
C THR A 60 -17.14 -12.93 -30.80
N ALA A 61 -16.18 -13.74 -31.29
CA ALA A 61 -14.85 -13.37 -31.75
C ALA A 61 -14.88 -12.73 -33.16
N SER A 62 -14.01 -11.74 -33.38
CA SER A 62 -13.44 -11.23 -34.65
C SER A 62 -12.71 -9.92 -34.31
N ARG A 63 -11.51 -9.55 -34.78
CA ARG A 63 -10.77 -9.81 -36.02
C ARG A 63 -9.29 -9.43 -35.82
N ASN A 64 -8.43 -10.02 -36.64
CA ASN A 64 -7.00 -9.72 -36.84
C ASN A 64 -6.71 -8.23 -37.13
N SER A 65 -5.55 -7.76 -36.67
CA SER A 65 -4.68 -6.87 -37.45
C SER A 65 -3.23 -7.09 -37.03
N ASP A 66 -2.43 -7.57 -37.99
CA ASP A 66 -0.99 -7.73 -37.92
C ASP A 66 -0.31 -6.36 -37.95
N GLY A 67 0.68 -6.20 -37.08
CA GLY A 67 1.51 -5.01 -36.95
C GLY A 67 2.76 -5.34 -36.13
N GLU A 68 3.66 -6.13 -36.71
CA GLU A 68 4.96 -6.46 -36.13
C GLU A 68 5.84 -5.21 -36.02
N SER A 69 6.01 -4.71 -34.79
CA SER A 69 7.22 -3.99 -34.40
C SER A 69 8.23 -5.02 -33.86
N PRO A 70 9.54 -4.86 -34.07
CA PRO A 70 10.52 -5.84 -33.61
C PRO A 70 10.60 -5.81 -32.08
N SER A 71 9.85 -6.70 -31.42
CA SER A 71 9.88 -6.85 -29.97
C SER A 71 11.15 -7.59 -29.57
N ASN A 72 11.84 -7.04 -28.58
CA ASN A 72 13.02 -7.64 -27.99
C ASN A 72 12.56 -8.93 -27.27
N PRO A 73 12.98 -10.15 -27.68
CA PRO A 73 12.42 -11.41 -27.17
C PRO A 73 12.58 -11.58 -25.65
N GLN A 74 13.51 -10.84 -25.06
CA GLN A 74 13.78 -10.82 -23.62
C GLN A 74 12.72 -10.04 -22.81
N GLN A 75 12.07 -9.03 -23.41
CA GLN A 75 10.98 -8.27 -22.78
C GLN A 75 9.66 -9.06 -22.78
N ASP A 76 9.37 -9.79 -23.86
CA ASP A 76 8.18 -10.64 -23.95
C ASP A 76 8.23 -11.81 -22.96
N ALA A 77 9.40 -12.41 -22.73
CA ALA A 77 9.57 -13.48 -21.75
C ALA A 77 9.33 -12.99 -20.30
N ALA A 78 9.81 -11.81 -19.95
CA ALA A 78 9.58 -11.21 -18.63
C ALA A 78 8.11 -10.83 -18.40
N ALA A 79 7.46 -10.29 -19.44
CA ALA A 79 6.03 -10.01 -19.45
C ALA A 79 5.18 -11.28 -19.26
N GLN A 80 5.51 -12.35 -19.98
CA GLN A 80 4.85 -13.65 -19.88
C GLN A 80 5.09 -14.31 -18.52
N PHE A 81 6.29 -14.19 -17.97
CA PHE A 81 6.62 -14.67 -16.63
C PHE A 81 5.80 -13.94 -15.57
N THR A 82 5.77 -12.60 -15.63
CA THR A 82 5.00 -11.77 -14.70
C THR A 82 3.50 -12.08 -14.80
N SER A 83 2.98 -12.24 -16.02
CA SER A 83 1.58 -12.64 -16.27
C SER A 83 1.25 -14.02 -15.68
N SER A 84 2.13 -15.01 -15.89
CA SER A 84 1.96 -16.37 -15.37
C SER A 84 2.01 -16.40 -13.84
N LEU A 85 2.92 -15.62 -13.26
CA LEU A 85 3.10 -15.51 -11.82
C LEU A 85 1.91 -14.80 -11.17
N LEU A 86 1.40 -13.74 -11.79
CA LEU A 86 0.18 -13.04 -11.37
C LEU A 86 -1.05 -13.95 -11.46
N SER A 87 -1.18 -14.74 -12.53
CA SER A 87 -2.24 -15.74 -12.70
C SER A 87 -2.22 -16.75 -11.56
N GLN A 88 -1.05 -17.32 -11.23
CA GLN A 88 -0.91 -18.25 -10.12
C GLN A 88 -1.22 -17.62 -8.76
N ILE A 89 -0.84 -16.37 -8.52
CA ILE A 89 -1.18 -15.65 -7.28
C ILE A 89 -2.70 -15.44 -7.16
N SER A 90 -3.39 -15.14 -8.27
CA SER A 90 -4.84 -14.92 -8.28
C SER A 90 -5.67 -16.17 -7.94
N HIS A 91 -5.09 -17.36 -8.14
CA HIS A 91 -5.73 -18.64 -7.84
C HIS A 91 -5.45 -19.17 -6.42
N LEU A 92 -4.64 -18.46 -5.61
CA LEU A 92 -4.34 -18.89 -4.24
C LEU A 92 -5.54 -18.57 -3.32
N PRO A 93 -6.18 -19.59 -2.70
CA PRO A 93 -7.44 -19.44 -1.98
C PRO A 93 -7.34 -18.68 -0.64
N SER A 94 -6.17 -18.16 -0.26
CA SER A 94 -5.92 -17.54 1.05
C SER A 94 -5.41 -16.10 1.03
N GLN A 95 -5.39 -15.42 -0.13
CA GLN A 95 -4.99 -14.01 -0.16
C GLN A 95 -6.18 -13.06 -0.19
N PRO A 96 -6.25 -12.04 0.69
CA PRO A 96 -7.05 -10.87 0.38
C PRO A 96 -6.38 -10.18 -0.81
N CYS A 97 -7.08 -10.04 -1.94
CA CYS A 97 -6.63 -9.35 -3.16
C CYS A 97 -6.27 -7.88 -2.89
N SER A 98 -5.16 -7.62 -2.20
CA SER A 98 -4.59 -6.29 -2.02
C SER A 98 -3.36 -6.18 -2.90
N LEU A 99 -3.27 -5.09 -3.68
CA LEU A 99 -2.14 -4.85 -4.57
C LEU A 99 -0.82 -4.84 -3.77
N PRO A 100 0.30 -5.30 -4.37
CA PRO A 100 1.61 -5.18 -3.74
C PRO A 100 1.93 -3.71 -3.38
N PRO A 101 2.57 -3.43 -2.23
CA PRO A 101 2.92 -2.06 -1.84
C PRO A 101 3.81 -1.38 -2.87
N SER A 102 4.71 -2.14 -3.51
CA SER A 102 5.56 -1.69 -4.63
C SER A 102 4.74 -1.21 -5.84
N PHE A 103 3.68 -1.92 -6.21
CA PHE A 103 2.76 -1.48 -7.27
C PHE A 103 2.08 -0.16 -6.90
N ILE A 104 1.51 -0.08 -5.69
CA ILE A 104 0.82 1.12 -5.21
C ILE A 104 1.77 2.32 -5.21
N ASN A 105 2.98 2.15 -4.68
CA ASN A 105 4.02 3.17 -4.68
C ASN A 105 4.31 3.67 -6.09
N SER A 106 4.56 2.77 -7.04
CA SER A 106 4.89 3.11 -8.42
C SER A 106 3.73 3.81 -9.14
N PHE A 107 2.50 3.32 -8.96
CA PHE A 107 1.31 3.94 -9.55
C PHE A 107 1.07 5.34 -9.00
N VAL A 108 1.07 5.49 -7.67
CA VAL A 108 0.80 6.77 -7.00
C VAL A 108 1.88 7.81 -7.34
N ARG A 109 3.15 7.41 -7.45
CA ARG A 109 4.26 8.30 -7.87
C ARG A 109 4.13 8.75 -9.32
N ARG A 110 3.58 7.91 -10.20
CA ARG A 110 3.33 8.24 -11.60
C ARG A 110 2.10 9.12 -11.78
N CYS A 111 1.06 8.89 -10.99
CA CYS A 111 -0.14 9.72 -11.01
C CYS A 111 0.13 11.12 -10.44
N PHE A 112 0.79 11.20 -9.28
CA PHE A 112 1.19 12.47 -8.65
C PHE A 112 2.68 12.73 -8.86
N THR A 113 3.04 13.25 -10.04
CA THR A 113 4.41 13.57 -10.42
C THR A 113 4.95 14.79 -9.67
N ALA A 114 6.27 15.04 -9.76
CA ALA A 114 6.89 16.20 -9.13
C ALA A 114 6.44 17.53 -9.74
N GLU A 115 6.35 17.55 -11.07
CA GLU A 115 5.85 18.69 -11.83
C GLU A 115 4.32 18.68 -11.87
N LEU A 116 3.70 19.75 -11.38
CA LEU A 116 2.24 19.83 -11.27
C LEU A 116 1.53 19.66 -12.62
N GLU A 117 2.11 20.18 -13.69
CA GLU A 117 1.56 20.12 -15.05
C GLU A 117 1.52 18.69 -15.61
N ALA A 118 2.36 17.80 -15.10
CA ALA A 118 2.45 16.41 -15.52
C ALA A 118 1.66 15.47 -14.60
N VAL A 119 0.80 15.99 -13.72
CA VAL A 119 -0.04 15.19 -12.83
C VAL A 119 -1.20 14.59 -13.62
N ASP A 120 -1.41 13.27 -13.47
CA ASP A 120 -2.51 12.55 -14.09
C ASP A 120 -3.76 12.64 -13.22
N PHE A 121 -4.42 13.81 -13.25
CA PHE A 121 -5.67 14.06 -12.54
C PHE A 121 -6.80 13.09 -12.90
N PRO A 122 -6.98 12.64 -14.16
CA PRO A 122 -7.94 11.59 -14.50
C PRO A 122 -7.80 10.31 -13.68
N GLN A 123 -6.57 9.91 -13.30
CA GLN A 123 -6.30 8.73 -12.47
C GLN A 123 -6.25 9.03 -10.96
N ALA A 124 -6.49 10.27 -10.54
CA ALA A 124 -6.26 10.69 -9.15
C ALA A 124 -7.18 9.97 -8.15
N LEU A 125 -8.45 9.72 -8.51
CA LEU A 125 -9.37 8.99 -7.64
C LEU A 125 -8.93 7.53 -7.41
N THR A 126 -8.46 6.86 -8.47
CA THR A 126 -7.86 5.52 -8.38
C THR A 126 -6.61 5.54 -7.50
N ALA A 127 -5.76 6.55 -7.64
CA ALA A 127 -4.58 6.71 -6.79
C ALA A 127 -4.96 6.94 -5.31
N LEU A 128 -6.03 7.68 -5.02
CA LEU A 128 -6.55 7.85 -3.67
C LEU A 128 -7.08 6.55 -3.08
N ASP A 129 -7.76 5.71 -3.87
CA ASP A 129 -8.21 4.39 -3.45
C ASP A 129 -7.04 3.47 -3.12
N TYR A 130 -5.99 3.46 -3.94
CA TYR A 130 -4.79 2.68 -3.64
C TYR A 130 -4.04 3.19 -2.40
N LEU A 131 -3.96 4.50 -2.21
CA LEU A 131 -3.39 5.09 -0.98
C LEU A 131 -4.21 4.68 0.25
N LYS A 132 -5.54 4.64 0.13
CA LYS A 132 -6.42 4.16 1.19
C LYS A 132 -6.16 2.69 1.49
N ASP A 133 -6.07 1.84 0.47
CA ASP A 133 -5.78 0.41 0.65
C ASP A 133 -4.42 0.16 1.31
N LEU A 134 -3.39 0.92 0.92
CA LEU A 134 -2.07 0.88 1.56
C LEU A 134 -2.14 1.25 3.04
N GLU A 135 -2.90 2.29 3.39
CA GLU A 135 -3.08 2.71 4.79
C GLU A 135 -3.81 1.65 5.62
N HIS A 136 -4.86 1.02 5.07
CA HIS A 136 -5.56 -0.07 5.75
C HIS A 136 -4.64 -1.26 5.97
N ARG A 137 -3.84 -1.63 4.96
CA ARG A 137 -2.85 -2.70 5.07
C ARG A 137 -1.82 -2.39 6.14
N ARG A 138 -1.25 -1.18 6.15
CA ARG A 138 -0.26 -0.76 7.16
C ARG A 138 -0.80 -0.88 8.59
N ARG A 139 -2.02 -0.39 8.85
CA ARG A 139 -2.68 -0.52 10.17
C ARG A 139 -2.88 -1.98 10.56
N ARG A 140 -3.36 -2.79 9.61
CA ARG A 140 -3.60 -4.21 9.82
C ARG A 140 -2.31 -4.96 10.16
N GLU A 141 -1.23 -4.75 9.40
CA GLU A 141 0.04 -5.43 9.66
C GLU A 141 0.66 -5.01 10.99
N SER A 142 0.53 -3.73 11.38
CA SER A 142 0.97 -3.24 12.69
C SER A 142 0.21 -3.91 13.84
N ALA A 143 -1.13 -3.96 13.74
CA ALA A 143 -1.95 -4.66 14.72
C ALA A 143 -1.65 -6.17 14.77
N ASN A 144 -1.40 -6.81 13.63
CA ASN A 144 -1.02 -8.22 13.57
C ASN A 144 0.37 -8.48 14.16
N ALA A 145 1.31 -7.54 14.02
CA ALA A 145 2.62 -7.64 14.65
C ALA A 145 2.53 -7.59 16.18
N PHE A 146 1.73 -6.67 16.74
CA PHE A 146 1.49 -6.63 18.18
C PHE A 146 0.84 -7.91 18.70
N ARG A 147 -0.20 -8.41 18.01
CA ARG A 147 -0.83 -9.69 18.39
C ARG A 147 0.12 -10.88 18.35
N ARG A 148 1.05 -10.94 17.37
CA ARG A 148 2.10 -11.97 17.33
C ARG A 148 3.08 -11.90 18.48
N LEU A 149 3.25 -10.71 19.05
CA LEU A 149 4.00 -10.47 20.28
C LEU A 149 3.17 -10.68 21.55
N GLY A 150 1.93 -11.17 21.43
CA GLY A 150 1.03 -11.33 22.58
C GLY A 150 0.55 -10.02 23.17
N LEU A 151 0.69 -8.90 22.44
CA LEU A 151 0.29 -7.58 22.87
C LEU A 151 -1.05 -7.19 22.21
N ASP A 152 -2.03 -6.79 23.02
CA ASP A 152 -3.28 -6.18 22.57
C ASP A 152 -3.03 -4.73 22.14
N PRO A 153 -3.30 -4.37 20.87
CA PRO A 153 -3.20 -2.98 20.41
C PRO A 153 -4.02 -1.98 21.24
N ALA A 154 -5.11 -2.42 21.90
CA ALA A 154 -5.95 -1.53 22.72
C ALA A 154 -5.28 -1.13 24.05
N ASN A 155 -4.52 -2.04 24.66
CA ASN A 155 -3.89 -1.86 25.97
C ASN A 155 -2.35 -1.91 25.89
N LEU A 156 -1.81 -1.49 24.74
CA LEU A 156 -0.42 -1.70 24.36
C LEU A 156 0.57 -1.15 25.40
N ASP A 157 0.31 0.03 25.98
CA ASP A 157 1.22 0.64 26.96
C ASP A 157 1.29 -0.17 28.27
N GLU A 158 0.15 -0.65 28.78
CA GLU A 158 0.11 -1.42 30.03
C GLU A 158 0.75 -2.81 29.89
N GLU A 159 0.54 -3.47 28.74
CA GLU A 159 1.15 -4.77 28.47
C GLU A 159 2.64 -4.66 28.17
N LEU A 160 3.06 -3.57 27.53
CA LEU A 160 4.47 -3.32 27.25
C LEU A 160 5.29 -3.18 28.54
N GLU A 161 4.74 -2.52 29.56
CA GLU A 161 5.39 -2.39 30.87
C GLU A 161 5.55 -3.75 31.58
N LYS A 162 4.58 -4.67 31.43
CA LYS A 162 4.67 -6.03 31.99
C LYS A 162 5.77 -6.86 31.32
N VAL A 163 5.92 -6.71 30.00
CA VAL A 163 6.87 -7.48 29.18
C VAL A 163 8.27 -6.84 29.18
N ALA A 164 8.40 -5.59 29.65
CA ALA A 164 9.64 -4.81 29.59
C ALA A 164 10.83 -5.45 30.33
N HIS A 165 10.56 -6.12 31.45
CA HIS A 165 11.60 -6.77 32.25
C HIS A 165 12.09 -8.08 31.63
N GLU A 166 11.22 -8.81 30.94
CA GLU A 166 11.54 -10.13 30.38
C GLU A 166 12.11 -10.04 28.96
N TYR A 167 11.68 -9.06 28.16
CA TYR A 167 12.06 -8.93 26.74
C TYR A 167 12.35 -7.47 26.35
N PRO A 168 13.47 -6.86 26.80
CA PRO A 168 13.79 -5.45 26.53
C PRO A 168 13.95 -5.13 25.03
N GLY A 169 14.31 -6.13 24.22
CA GLY A 169 14.36 -6.02 22.75
C GLY A 169 12.99 -5.78 22.13
N VAL A 170 11.95 -6.48 22.63
CA VAL A 170 10.55 -6.28 22.20
C VAL A 170 10.10 -4.87 22.55
N THR A 171 10.41 -4.41 23.75
CA THR A 171 10.07 -3.05 24.20
C THR A 171 10.67 -1.97 23.32
N THR A 172 11.95 -2.11 22.96
CA THR A 172 12.64 -1.16 22.09
C THR A 172 12.03 -1.14 20.69
N TRP A 173 11.73 -2.32 20.14
CA TRP A 173 11.08 -2.45 18.83
C TRP A 173 9.67 -1.84 18.83
N VAL A 174 8.83 -2.16 19.82
CA VAL A 174 7.47 -1.62 19.94
C VAL A 174 7.49 -0.09 20.03
N ARG A 175 8.37 0.50 20.86
CA ARG A 175 8.52 1.96 20.93
C ARG A 175 8.91 2.55 19.57
N SER A 176 9.88 1.94 18.89
CA SER A 176 10.28 2.38 17.55
C SER A 176 9.13 2.34 16.54
N ILE A 177 8.29 1.29 16.56
CA ILE A 177 7.10 1.22 15.71
C ILE A 177 6.08 2.27 16.10
N LYS A 178 5.79 2.49 17.40
CA LYS A 178 4.85 3.54 17.85
C LYS A 178 5.26 4.93 17.38
N ASP A 179 6.55 5.24 17.39
CA ASP A 179 7.03 6.53 16.90
C ASP A 179 6.89 6.66 15.37
N LYS A 180 7.16 5.58 14.64
CA LYS A 180 6.91 5.52 13.18
C LYS A 180 5.41 5.65 12.87
N GLU A 181 4.54 4.99 13.63
CA GLU A 181 3.07 5.06 13.51
C GLU A 181 2.58 6.50 13.59
N LYS A 182 2.97 7.24 14.64
CA LYS A 182 2.61 8.65 14.81
C LYS A 182 3.05 9.50 13.62
N LYS A 183 4.29 9.29 13.15
CA LYS A 183 4.82 10.00 11.99
C LYS A 183 4.06 9.67 10.70
N VAL A 184 3.76 8.40 10.46
CA VAL A 184 3.03 7.95 9.26
C VAL A 184 1.59 8.44 9.27
N GLU A 185 0.90 8.42 10.41
CA GLU A 185 -0.47 8.95 10.52
C GLU A 185 -0.53 10.45 10.25
N ALA A 186 0.44 11.22 10.76
CA ALA A 186 0.54 12.65 10.47
C ALA A 186 0.78 12.92 8.97
N LEU A 187 1.68 12.16 8.35
CA LEU A 187 1.92 12.24 6.90
C LEU A 187 0.69 11.85 6.10
N TYR A 188 -0.02 10.78 6.48
CA TYR A 188 -1.25 10.35 5.83
C TYR A 188 -2.33 11.43 5.91
N THR A 189 -2.47 12.08 7.07
CA THR A 189 -3.41 13.19 7.28
C THR A 189 -3.10 14.36 6.32
N GLN A 190 -1.83 14.74 6.20
CA GLN A 190 -1.40 15.80 5.29
C GLN A 190 -1.73 15.46 3.83
N ILE A 191 -1.39 14.25 3.37
CA ILE A 191 -1.65 13.87 1.98
C ILE A 191 -3.14 13.65 1.70
N TYR A 192 -3.91 13.18 2.70
CA TYR A 192 -5.36 13.00 2.57
C TYR A 192 -6.03 14.32 2.23
N ILE A 193 -5.70 15.39 2.95
CA ILE A 193 -6.26 16.73 2.72
C ILE A 193 -5.64 17.35 1.47
N GLY A 194 -4.31 17.30 1.35
CA GLY A 194 -3.57 17.99 0.30
C GLY A 194 -3.90 17.49 -1.10
N LEU A 195 -3.95 16.16 -1.31
CA LEU A 195 -4.26 15.61 -2.63
C LEU A 195 -5.71 15.93 -3.03
N ARG A 196 -6.66 15.79 -2.10
CA ARG A 196 -8.07 16.18 -2.35
C ARG A 196 -8.21 17.65 -2.72
N ARG A 197 -7.47 18.52 -2.04
CA ARG A 197 -7.41 19.95 -2.38
C ARG A 197 -6.94 20.16 -3.81
N TRP A 198 -5.83 19.54 -4.21
CA TRP A 198 -5.30 19.74 -5.56
C TRP A 198 -6.19 19.14 -6.66
N ILE A 199 -6.86 18.03 -6.40
CA ILE A 199 -7.87 17.47 -7.33
C ILE A 199 -9.02 18.46 -7.51
N LEU A 200 -9.52 19.06 -6.43
CA LEU A 200 -10.57 20.08 -6.52
C LEU A 200 -10.10 21.37 -7.18
N ILE A 201 -8.88 21.83 -6.90
CA ILE A 201 -8.29 23.00 -7.58
C ILE A 201 -8.25 22.74 -9.09
N ASN A 202 -7.75 21.57 -9.51
CA ASN A 202 -7.71 21.21 -10.92
C ASN A 202 -9.11 21.24 -11.54
N GLU A 203 -10.09 20.56 -10.94
CA GLU A 203 -11.47 20.53 -11.45
C GLU A 203 -12.08 21.94 -11.56
N LEU A 204 -11.81 22.81 -10.58
CA LEU A 204 -12.28 24.20 -10.57
C LEU A 204 -11.58 25.10 -11.59
N GLN A 205 -10.40 24.70 -12.09
CA GLN A 205 -9.62 25.45 -13.08
C GLN A 205 -9.89 25.04 -14.53
N LEU A 206 -10.56 23.90 -14.76
CA LEU A 206 -10.81 23.40 -16.11
C LEU A 206 -11.80 24.30 -16.88
N PRO A 207 -11.42 24.78 -18.09
CA PRO A 207 -12.35 25.41 -19.01
C PRO A 207 -13.03 24.37 -19.93
N PRO A 208 -14.34 24.49 -20.20
CA PRO A 208 -15.28 25.42 -19.59
C PRO A 208 -15.61 25.03 -18.15
N PHE A 209 -15.75 26.03 -17.27
CA PHE A 209 -16.13 25.80 -15.89
C PHE A 209 -17.49 25.09 -15.83
N ASN A 210 -17.53 23.94 -15.16
CA ASN A 210 -18.74 23.16 -14.96
C ASN A 210 -18.99 22.91 -13.46
N LYS A 211 -19.91 23.69 -12.90
CA LYS A 211 -20.32 23.59 -11.49
C LYS A 211 -20.80 22.20 -11.11
N PHE A 212 -21.54 21.51 -11.99
CA PHE A 212 -22.07 20.19 -11.68
C PHE A 212 -20.95 19.16 -11.53
N ASN A 213 -19.94 19.22 -12.40
CA ASN A 213 -18.76 18.36 -12.29
C ASN A 213 -17.98 18.66 -10.99
N CYS A 214 -17.80 19.93 -10.63
CA CYS A 214 -17.14 20.32 -9.39
C CYS A 214 -17.89 19.82 -8.14
N VAL A 215 -19.23 19.90 -8.14
CA VAL A 215 -20.07 19.38 -7.05
C VAL A 215 -20.01 17.85 -6.99
N ALA A 216 -20.01 17.17 -8.15
CA ALA A 216 -19.84 15.73 -8.20
C ALA A 216 -18.47 15.31 -7.64
N MET A 217 -17.39 16.00 -8.03
CA MET A 217 -16.05 15.78 -7.49
C MET A 217 -16.00 16.03 -5.97
N LEU A 218 -16.67 17.08 -5.47
CA LEU A 218 -16.79 17.34 -4.04
C LEU A 218 -17.50 16.19 -3.30
N ASN A 219 -18.59 15.66 -3.86
CA ASN A 219 -19.32 14.53 -3.26
C ASN A 219 -18.48 13.25 -3.24
N THR A 220 -17.60 13.05 -4.22
CA THR A 220 -16.68 11.93 -4.24
C THR A 220 -15.56 12.06 -3.20
N LEU A 221 -14.95 13.25 -3.10
CA LEU A 221 -13.78 13.47 -2.23
C LEU A 221 -14.15 13.72 -0.76
N TYR A 222 -15.29 14.36 -0.52
CA TYR A 222 -15.86 14.70 0.78
C TYR A 222 -17.36 14.37 0.80
N PRO A 223 -17.74 13.10 0.97
CA PRO A 223 -19.14 12.69 0.96
C PRO A 223 -19.93 13.37 2.09
N PRO A 224 -21.25 13.64 1.91
CA PRO A 224 -22.08 14.26 2.94
C PRO A 224 -22.18 13.44 4.23
N VAL A 225 -22.10 12.11 4.10
CA VAL A 225 -22.11 11.18 5.22
C VAL A 225 -20.71 10.59 5.37
N VAL A 226 -20.05 10.89 6.50
CA VAL A 226 -18.75 10.31 6.84
C VAL A 226 -18.99 8.94 7.44
N THR A 227 -18.69 7.88 6.69
CA THR A 227 -18.89 6.49 7.12
C THR A 227 -17.73 5.96 7.95
N ALA A 228 -16.52 6.51 7.78
CA ALA A 228 -15.34 6.11 8.52
C ALA A 228 -14.37 7.28 8.65
N GLN A 229 -13.77 7.41 9.83
CA GLN A 229 -12.77 8.43 10.12
C GLN A 229 -11.41 8.04 9.48
N PRO A 230 -10.82 8.86 8.60
CA PRO A 230 -9.57 8.51 7.93
C PRO A 230 -8.38 8.41 8.90
N THR A 231 -8.27 9.35 9.83
CA THR A 231 -7.23 9.43 10.88
C THR A 231 -7.81 10.03 12.15
N THR A 232 -7.16 9.83 13.30
CA THR A 232 -7.62 10.38 14.58
C THR A 232 -7.82 11.90 14.55
N GLN A 233 -7.05 12.62 13.73
CA GLN A 233 -7.13 14.07 13.56
C GLN A 233 -8.29 14.52 12.64
N LEU A 234 -8.74 13.68 11.71
CA LEU A 234 -9.75 14.03 10.72
C LEU A 234 -11.16 13.66 11.18
N THR A 235 -11.65 14.34 12.21
CA THR A 235 -12.99 14.08 12.76
C THR A 235 -14.10 14.36 11.73
N PRO A 236 -15.30 13.76 11.88
CA PRO A 236 -16.44 14.06 11.01
C PRO A 236 -16.75 15.56 10.91
N THR A 237 -16.61 16.29 12.01
CA THR A 237 -16.79 17.74 12.06
C THR A 237 -15.76 18.48 11.19
N VAL A 238 -14.48 18.11 11.27
CA VAL A 238 -13.43 18.72 10.44
C VAL A 238 -13.70 18.45 8.95
N LEU A 239 -14.13 17.23 8.60
CA LEU A 239 -14.45 16.87 7.21
C LEU A 239 -15.67 17.63 6.69
N ALA A 240 -16.70 17.83 7.52
CA ALA A 240 -17.85 18.66 7.18
C ALA A 240 -17.44 20.12 6.92
N GLN A 241 -16.60 20.70 7.79
CA GLN A 241 -16.07 22.05 7.60
C GLN A 241 -15.26 22.20 6.30
N GLN A 242 -14.44 21.20 5.97
CA GLN A 242 -13.71 21.17 4.68
C GLN A 242 -14.69 21.15 3.50
N ARG A 243 -15.72 20.31 3.56
CA ARG A 243 -16.76 20.21 2.53
C ARG A 243 -17.47 21.55 2.32
N ASP A 244 -17.91 22.20 3.39
CA ASP A 244 -18.59 23.49 3.34
C ASP A 244 -17.67 24.60 2.79
N GLY A 245 -16.39 24.56 3.14
CA GLY A 245 -15.35 25.42 2.56
C GLY A 245 -15.27 25.26 1.04
N TRP A 246 -15.17 24.03 0.55
CA TRP A 246 -15.12 23.74 -0.89
C TRP A 246 -16.38 24.13 -1.62
N PHE A 247 -17.55 23.91 -1.03
CA PHE A 247 -18.81 24.35 -1.62
C PHE A 247 -18.83 25.87 -1.87
N ARG A 248 -18.34 26.65 -0.90
CA ARG A 248 -18.20 28.11 -1.06
C ARG A 248 -17.22 28.48 -2.18
N TYR A 249 -16.10 27.76 -2.32
CA TYR A 249 -15.17 27.99 -3.43
C TYR A 249 -15.81 27.68 -4.79
N ILE A 250 -16.58 26.59 -4.91
CA ILE A 250 -17.31 26.27 -6.14
C ILE A 250 -18.23 27.43 -6.54
N THR A 251 -19.00 27.96 -5.59
CA THR A 251 -19.88 29.12 -5.85
C THR A 251 -19.08 30.39 -6.18
N ALA A 252 -17.94 30.62 -5.53
CA ALA A 252 -17.11 31.80 -5.78
C ALA A 252 -16.42 31.77 -7.15
N VAL A 253 -16.01 30.59 -7.63
CA VAL A 253 -15.41 30.43 -8.97
C VAL A 253 -16.45 30.66 -10.07
N GLU A 254 -17.69 30.24 -9.85
CA GLU A 254 -18.80 30.49 -10.80
C GLU A 254 -19.01 31.98 -11.06
N THR A 255 -18.84 32.83 -10.04
CA THR A 255 -19.08 34.28 -10.14
C THR A 255 -17.82 35.08 -10.48
N ASN A 256 -16.66 34.70 -9.94
CA ASN A 256 -15.42 35.48 -10.02
C ASN A 256 -14.32 34.81 -10.86
N GLY A 257 -14.55 33.60 -11.37
CA GLY A 257 -13.53 32.80 -12.06
C GLY A 257 -12.47 32.20 -11.12
N ALA A 258 -11.48 31.55 -11.72
CA ALA A 258 -10.46 30.77 -10.99
C ALA A 258 -9.49 31.61 -10.13
N VAL A 259 -9.52 32.95 -10.22
CA VAL A 259 -8.63 33.85 -9.46
C VAL A 259 -8.77 33.66 -7.94
N VAL A 260 -9.97 33.30 -7.48
CA VAL A 260 -10.25 33.07 -6.04
C VAL A 260 -9.48 31.87 -5.46
N LEU A 261 -8.93 31.00 -6.32
CA LEU A 261 -8.16 29.82 -5.91
C LEU A 261 -6.71 30.14 -5.55
N ALA A 262 -6.21 31.35 -5.82
CA ALA A 262 -4.81 31.72 -5.60
C ALA A 262 -4.34 31.44 -4.17
N ASN A 263 -5.18 31.69 -3.17
CA ASN A 263 -4.86 31.42 -1.77
C ASN A 263 -4.73 29.92 -1.48
N LEU A 264 -5.57 29.08 -2.10
CA LEU A 264 -5.52 27.63 -1.96
C LEU A 264 -4.28 27.03 -2.64
N THR A 265 -3.95 27.52 -3.82
CA THR A 265 -2.77 27.11 -4.60
C THR A 265 -1.48 27.41 -3.84
N ASN A 266 -1.41 28.56 -3.15
CA ASN A 266 -0.26 28.96 -2.36
C ASN A 266 -0.21 28.34 -0.95
N GLN A 267 -1.23 27.58 -0.54
CA GLN A 267 -1.29 27.04 0.82
C GLN A 267 -0.20 25.97 1.04
N GLY A 268 0.70 26.24 1.99
CA GLY A 268 1.83 25.35 2.30
C GLY A 268 3.05 25.55 1.40
N ARG A 269 3.05 26.59 0.56
CA ARG A 269 4.20 27.02 -0.24
C ARG A 269 5.40 27.36 0.66
N ARG A 270 6.58 26.85 0.33
CA ARG A 270 7.84 27.16 1.02
C ARG A 270 8.57 28.31 0.32
N PRO A 271 9.52 28.98 1.00
CA PRO A 271 10.40 29.94 0.34
C PRO A 271 11.12 29.30 -0.85
N GLY A 272 10.98 29.91 -2.04
CA GLY A 272 11.58 29.41 -3.29
C GLY A 272 10.66 28.54 -4.15
N ASP A 273 9.58 27.98 -3.60
CA ASP A 273 8.60 27.22 -4.39
C ASP A 273 7.65 28.17 -5.13
N GLU A 274 7.08 27.74 -6.25
CA GLU A 274 6.05 28.51 -6.98
C GLU A 274 4.69 28.46 -6.27
N ASN A 275 4.34 27.29 -5.71
CA ASN A 275 3.06 27.01 -5.08
C ASN A 275 3.21 25.96 -3.96
N GLY A 276 2.10 25.45 -3.42
CA GLY A 276 2.11 24.45 -2.35
C GLY A 276 2.32 22.99 -2.78
N TRP A 277 2.45 22.71 -4.09
CA TRP A 277 2.57 21.34 -4.63
C TRP A 277 3.87 20.64 -4.22
N PRO A 278 5.07 21.25 -4.35
CA PRO A 278 6.33 20.57 -4.03
C PRO A 278 6.42 20.07 -2.59
N ALA A 279 5.89 20.86 -1.65
CA ALA A 279 5.81 20.48 -0.24
C ALA A 279 4.90 19.26 -0.03
N LEU A 280 3.71 19.25 -0.64
CA LEU A 280 2.79 18.11 -0.57
C LEU A 280 3.41 16.87 -1.21
N ARG A 281 4.04 17.02 -2.37
CA ARG A 281 4.70 15.93 -3.07
C ARG A 281 5.80 15.30 -2.22
N SER A 282 6.58 16.12 -1.52
CA SER A 282 7.59 15.64 -0.57
C SER A 282 6.97 14.83 0.58
N SER A 283 5.84 15.30 1.14
CA SER A 283 5.09 14.55 2.17
C SER A 283 4.55 13.22 1.65
N LEU A 284 4.04 13.18 0.42
CA LEU A 284 3.62 11.94 -0.25
C LEU A 284 4.77 10.95 -0.37
N ASP A 285 5.94 11.42 -0.80
CA ASP A 285 7.11 10.56 -0.92
C ASP A 285 7.58 9.99 0.41
N MET A 286 7.59 10.84 1.44
CA MET A 286 7.93 10.42 2.80
C MET A 286 6.91 9.43 3.35
N TYR A 287 5.61 9.65 3.11
CA TYR A 287 4.55 8.73 3.51
C TYR A 287 4.76 7.35 2.89
N LEU A 288 4.87 7.29 1.55
CA LEU A 288 5.01 6.04 0.80
C LEU A 288 6.22 5.23 1.30
N ARG A 289 7.39 5.87 1.46
CA ARG A 289 8.59 5.21 1.97
C ARG A 289 8.40 4.70 3.40
N THR A 290 7.89 5.55 4.29
CA THR A 290 7.75 5.20 5.71
C THR A 290 6.69 4.12 5.92
N ALA A 291 5.57 4.18 5.19
CA ALA A 291 4.53 3.16 5.24
C ALA A 291 5.04 1.80 4.75
N THR A 292 5.82 1.75 3.67
CA THR A 292 6.45 0.51 3.20
C THR A 292 7.43 -0.07 4.23
N VAL A 293 8.27 0.77 4.85
CA VAL A 293 9.19 0.33 5.92
C VAL A 293 8.43 -0.25 7.10
N VAL A 294 7.37 0.42 7.57
CA VAL A 294 6.54 -0.09 8.67
C VAL A 294 5.88 -1.41 8.30
N ILE A 295 5.33 -1.54 7.10
CA ILE A 295 4.74 -2.80 6.63
C ILE A 295 5.78 -3.93 6.63
N ALA A 296 6.99 -3.68 6.11
CA ALA A 296 8.06 -4.67 6.06
C ALA A 296 8.49 -5.09 7.48
N GLU A 297 8.82 -4.11 8.34
CA GLU A 297 9.22 -4.38 9.72
C GLU A 297 8.15 -5.14 10.50
N CYS A 298 6.88 -4.77 10.34
CA CYS A 298 5.77 -5.47 10.97
C CYS A 298 5.57 -6.88 10.38
N THR A 299 5.80 -7.09 9.09
CA THR A 299 5.67 -8.43 8.47
C THR A 299 6.73 -9.38 9.02
N ASP A 300 7.96 -8.91 9.16
CA ASP A 300 9.14 -9.71 9.52
C ASP A 300 9.32 -9.93 11.03
N VAL A 301 8.40 -9.44 11.88
CA VAL A 301 8.50 -9.60 13.33
C VAL A 301 8.50 -11.08 13.71
N PRO A 302 9.57 -11.57 14.36
CA PRO A 302 9.59 -12.93 14.86
C PRO A 302 8.75 -13.06 16.14
N SER A 303 8.31 -14.28 16.45
CA SER A 303 7.60 -14.56 17.69
C SER A 303 8.46 -14.22 18.93
N LEU A 304 7.81 -13.89 20.06
CA LEU A 304 8.43 -13.52 21.35
C LEU A 304 9.68 -14.35 21.72
N GLN A 305 9.67 -15.65 21.39
CA GLN A 305 10.74 -16.59 21.71
C GLN A 305 12.08 -16.27 21.02
N GLN A 306 12.09 -15.62 19.86
CA GLN A 306 13.35 -15.27 19.19
C GLN A 306 14.00 -14.01 19.78
N PHE A 307 13.22 -13.17 20.46
CA PHE A 307 13.76 -12.05 21.25
C PHE A 307 14.36 -12.48 22.59
N SER A 308 14.09 -13.73 23.04
CA SER A 308 14.68 -14.33 24.25
C SER A 308 16.16 -14.69 24.09
N ASN A 309 16.66 -14.77 22.86
CA ASN A 309 18.04 -15.10 22.55
C ASN A 309 18.96 -13.87 22.70
N GLY A 310 19.09 -13.38 23.92
CA GLY A 310 20.19 -12.49 24.31
C GLY A 310 21.56 -13.16 24.09
N PRO A 311 22.67 -12.40 24.14
CA PRO A 311 24.02 -12.82 23.73
C PRO A 311 24.68 -13.92 24.60
N GLN A 312 23.92 -14.68 25.39
CA GLN A 312 24.44 -15.73 26.28
C GLN A 312 24.39 -17.16 25.71
N GLN A 313 23.60 -17.44 24.66
CA GLN A 313 23.54 -18.81 24.09
C GLN A 313 24.63 -19.13 23.04
N SER A 314 25.34 -18.12 22.50
CA SER A 314 26.44 -18.37 21.56
C SER A 314 27.71 -18.92 22.21
N ARG A 315 27.80 -18.97 23.55
CA ARG A 315 28.96 -19.49 24.29
C ARG A 315 28.83 -20.95 24.73
N ALA A 316 27.63 -21.53 24.72
CA ALA A 316 27.41 -22.91 25.17
C ALA A 316 27.48 -23.95 24.03
N ALA A 317 27.32 -23.55 22.76
CA ALA A 317 27.33 -24.46 21.61
C ALA A 317 28.74 -24.77 21.04
N LYS A 318 29.83 -24.24 21.63
CA LYS A 318 31.22 -24.50 21.23
C LYS A 318 32.01 -25.36 22.22
N ARG A 319 31.36 -26.30 22.91
CA ARG A 319 32.04 -27.36 23.67
C ARG A 319 31.47 -28.72 23.26
N GLY A 320 32.12 -29.39 22.32
CA GLY A 320 31.82 -30.79 22.04
C GLY A 320 32.00 -31.25 20.60
N ARG A 321 33.19 -31.09 20.02
CA ARG A 321 33.68 -32.02 18.99
C ARG A 321 35.18 -32.25 19.23
N LYS A 322 35.48 -33.30 20.00
CA LYS A 322 36.81 -33.91 19.97
C LYS A 322 36.95 -34.57 18.60
N ALA A 323 37.84 -34.04 17.76
CA ALA A 323 38.30 -34.73 16.57
C ALA A 323 39.38 -35.71 17.04
N ASP A 324 39.08 -37.00 16.95
CA ASP A 324 40.06 -38.05 17.17
C ASP A 324 40.97 -38.10 15.94
N SER A 325 42.27 -38.03 16.18
CA SER A 325 43.32 -37.92 15.17
C SER A 325 43.91 -39.31 14.96
N GLY A 326 43.39 -40.06 13.98
CA GLY A 326 43.95 -41.35 13.58
C GLY A 326 44.73 -41.23 12.27
N VAL A 327 46.03 -40.98 12.36
CA VAL A 327 47.01 -41.25 11.29
C VAL A 327 47.70 -42.56 11.64
N SER A 328 47.68 -43.52 10.72
CA SER A 328 48.60 -44.67 10.72
C SER A 328 49.23 -44.80 9.34
N PHE A 329 50.53 -45.03 9.36
CA PHE A 329 51.48 -45.23 8.26
C PHE A 329 51.18 -46.48 7.44
#